data_AF-A0A1Q3CTT9-F1
#
_entry.id   AF-A0A1Q3CTT9-F1
#
_cell.length_a   1.000
_cell.length_b   1.000
_cell.length_c   1.000
_cell.angle_alpha   90.00
_cell.angle_beta   90.00
_cell.angle_gamma   90.00
#
_symmetry.space_group_name_H-M   'P 1'
#
loop_
_entity.id
_entity.type
_entity.pdbx_description
1 polymer ?
#
loop_
_entity_poly.entity_id
_entity_poly.type
_entity_poly.pdbx_seq_one_letter_code
_entity_poly.pdbx_strand_id
1 'polypeptide(L)'
;MTFLVVDTPSPYNAIIGRPGLNLMEAIVSTRHLLMKFSTRYGVGEARGDQQAARQCYKTAVMDKGKDKVLPITNVELRGDVEPERPQLVEDVIQVPLEEGNTERVIQVGSQLGEVEKGELITFLQNNRDVFSWSAEEVPGINPDAMVHKLSMDPMRPLTR
;
A
#
# COMPACT_ATOMS: atom_id res chain seq x y z
N MET A 1 0.27 4.07 -26.02
CA MET A 1 0.51 4.70 -24.70
C MET A 1 1.31 5.96 -24.93
N THR A 2 0.90 7.08 -24.32
CA THR A 2 1.58 8.37 -24.41
C THR A 2 2.27 8.66 -23.08
N PHE A 3 3.47 9.21 -23.12
CA PHE A 3 4.26 9.50 -21.92
C PHE A 3 4.62 10.99 -21.86
N LEU A 4 4.61 11.55 -20.65
CA LEU A 4 5.22 12.85 -20.37
C LEU A 4 6.68 12.60 -20.02
N VAL A 5 7.60 13.19 -20.77
CA VAL A 5 9.04 13.14 -20.48
C VAL A 5 9.39 14.41 -19.72
N VAL A 6 9.95 14.24 -18.52
CA VAL A 6 10.38 15.34 -17.65
C VAL A 6 11.88 15.20 -17.44
N ASP A 7 12.64 16.22 -17.82
CA ASP A 7 14.07 16.29 -17.56
C ASP A 7 14.31 16.88 -16.17
N THR A 8 14.22 16.02 -15.15
CA THR A 8 14.43 16.39 -13.75
C THR A 8 15.21 15.30 -13.02
N PRO A 9 16.10 15.64 -12.06
CA PRO A 9 16.67 14.67 -11.16
C PRO A 9 15.55 13.94 -10.41
N SER A 10 15.43 12.63 -10.63
CA SER A 10 14.42 11.77 -10.03
C SER A 10 15.04 10.41 -9.70
N PRO A 11 14.68 9.79 -8.55
CA PRO A 11 15.10 8.43 -8.24
C PRO A 11 14.38 7.37 -9.09
N TYR A 12 13.37 7.78 -9.87
CA TYR A 12 12.58 6.91 -10.73
C TYR A 12 12.83 7.22 -12.21
N ASN A 13 13.09 6.17 -13.00
CA ASN A 13 13.24 6.25 -14.45
C ASN A 13 11.89 6.34 -15.18
N ALA A 14 10.81 5.83 -14.57
CA ALA A 14 9.46 5.91 -15.10
C ALA A 14 8.44 5.77 -13.96
N ILE A 15 7.33 6.50 -14.06
CA ILE A 15 6.19 6.39 -13.14
C ILE A 15 4.99 5.98 -13.98
N ILE A 16 4.43 4.80 -13.70
CA ILE A 16 3.29 4.25 -14.42
C ILE A 16 2.10 4.24 -13.47
N GLY A 17 1.13 5.11 -13.74
CA GLY A 17 -0.11 5.15 -12.98
C GLY A 17 -1.04 3.97 -13.32
N ARG A 18 -2.11 3.84 -12.53
CA ARG A 18 -3.17 2.83 -12.74
C ARG A 18 -3.72 2.79 -14.17
N PRO A 19 -3.99 3.93 -14.87
CA PRO A 19 -4.46 3.88 -16.26
C PRO A 19 -3.48 3.17 -17.19
N GLY A 20 -2.17 3.37 -16.99
CA GLY A 20 -1.13 2.72 -17.78
C GLY A 20 -1.04 1.22 -17.49
N LEU A 21 -1.13 0.83 -16.22
CA LEU A 21 -1.15 -0.59 -15.83
C LEU A 21 -2.37 -1.31 -16.43
N ASN A 22 -3.56 -0.70 -16.35
CA ASN A 22 -4.79 -1.26 -16.93
C ASN A 22 -4.69 -1.41 -18.45
N LEU A 23 -4.13 -0.41 -19.14
CA LEU A 23 -3.92 -0.45 -20.58
C LEU A 23 -3.00 -1.60 -21.02
N MET A 24 -2.04 -1.98 -20.18
CA MET A 24 -1.11 -3.08 -20.43
C MET A 24 -1.60 -4.44 -19.91
N GLU A 25 -2.82 -4.48 -19.34
CA GLU A 25 -3.35 -5.65 -18.64
C GLU A 25 -2.34 -6.17 -17.58
N ALA A 26 -1.68 -5.24 -16.90
CA ALA A 26 -0.53 -5.55 -16.07
C ALA A 26 -0.94 -6.04 -14.68
N ILE A 27 -0.25 -7.06 -14.19
CA ILE A 27 -0.37 -7.60 -12.84
C ILE A 27 0.94 -7.34 -12.11
N VAL A 28 0.87 -6.63 -10.99
CA VAL A 28 2.05 -6.26 -10.18
C VAL A 28 2.05 -7.04 -8.87
N SER A 29 3.13 -7.76 -8.61
CA SER A 29 3.41 -8.38 -7.32
C SER A 29 4.48 -7.57 -6.60
N THR A 30 4.06 -6.78 -5.61
CA THR A 30 4.96 -5.99 -4.76
C THR A 30 5.93 -6.88 -3.99
N ARG A 31 5.46 -8.00 -3.44
CA ARG A 31 6.26 -8.98 -2.69
C ARG A 31 7.43 -9.53 -3.49
N HIS A 32 7.21 -9.83 -4.76
CA HIS A 32 8.23 -10.42 -5.64
C HIS A 32 8.92 -9.38 -6.53
N LEU A 33 8.55 -8.10 -6.39
CA LEU A 33 8.97 -7.00 -7.26
C LEU A 33 8.84 -7.39 -8.74
N LEU A 34 7.72 -8.00 -9.12
CA LEU A 34 7.50 -8.52 -10.46
C LEU A 34 6.24 -7.91 -11.05
N MET A 35 6.35 -7.34 -12.25
CA MET A 35 5.22 -6.92 -13.06
C MET A 35 5.13 -7.82 -14.28
N LYS A 36 3.96 -8.40 -14.51
CA LYS A 36 3.63 -9.12 -15.75
C LYS A 36 2.69 -8.26 -16.58
N PHE A 37 2.80 -8.31 -17.89
CA PHE A 37 1.93 -7.55 -18.79
C PHE A 37 1.75 -8.26 -20.12
N SER A 38 0.66 -7.95 -20.81
CA SER A 38 0.33 -8.57 -22.10
C SER A 38 1.19 -7.97 -23.22
N THR A 39 1.70 -8.82 -24.12
CA THR A 39 2.43 -8.41 -25.33
C THR A 39 1.98 -9.23 -26.54
N ARG A 40 2.28 -8.75 -27.75
CA ARG A 40 1.98 -9.48 -28.99
C ARG A 40 2.67 -10.84 -29.13
N TYR A 41 3.67 -11.13 -28.28
CA TYR A 41 4.41 -12.39 -28.27
C TYR A 41 4.13 -13.23 -27.01
N GLY A 42 3.11 -12.88 -26.22
CA GLY A 42 2.79 -13.52 -24.95
C GLY A 42 3.03 -12.61 -23.75
N VAL A 43 3.37 -13.18 -22.60
CA VAL A 43 3.50 -12.43 -21.34
C VAL A 43 4.90 -11.82 -21.21
N GLY A 44 4.96 -10.50 -21.10
CA GLY A 44 6.17 -9.76 -20.73
C GLY A 44 6.34 -9.73 -19.21
N GLU A 45 7.60 -9.71 -18.75
CA GLU A 45 7.94 -9.65 -17.32
C GLU A 45 8.97 -8.56 -17.06
N ALA A 46 8.67 -7.66 -16.12
CA ALA A 46 9.61 -6.71 -15.56
C ALA A 46 9.91 -7.09 -14.10
N ARG A 47 11.16 -7.42 -13.80
CA ARG A 47 11.64 -7.77 -12.46
C ARG A 47 12.42 -6.60 -11.86
N GLY A 48 12.04 -6.20 -10.66
CA GLY A 48 12.83 -5.32 -9.82
C GLY A 48 13.98 -6.08 -9.16
N ASP A 49 15.04 -5.36 -8.84
CA ASP A 49 16.16 -5.88 -8.07
C ASP A 49 15.80 -5.87 -6.58
N GLN A 50 15.65 -7.07 -6.02
CA GLN A 50 15.30 -7.24 -4.61
C GLN A 50 16.41 -6.78 -3.65
N GLN A 51 17.69 -6.90 -4.05
CA GLN A 51 18.79 -6.42 -3.23
C GLN A 51 18.80 -4.89 -3.22
N ALA A 52 18.71 -4.26 -4.39
CA ALA A 52 18.62 -2.80 -4.49
C ALA A 52 17.39 -2.27 -3.72
N ALA A 53 16.23 -2.88 -3.88
CA ALA A 53 15.02 -2.47 -3.16
C ALA A 53 15.17 -2.58 -1.63
N ARG A 54 15.79 -3.65 -1.13
CA ARG A 54 16.09 -3.81 0.30
C ARG A 54 17.09 -2.78 0.80
N GLN A 55 18.12 -2.46 0.02
CA GLN A 55 19.09 -1.42 0.36
C GLN A 55 18.43 -0.05 0.38
N CYS A 56 17.62 0.31 -0.63
CA CYS A 56 16.86 1.55 -0.65
C CYS A 56 15.94 1.68 0.57
N TYR A 57 15.23 0.60 0.94
CA TYR A 57 14.41 0.57 2.15
C TYR A 57 15.25 0.79 3.40
N LYS A 58 16.36 0.07 3.54
CA LYS A 58 17.28 0.20 4.68
C LYS A 58 17.83 1.62 4.79
N THR A 59 18.27 2.22 3.69
CA THR A 59 18.75 3.60 3.65
C THR A 59 17.64 4.58 4.03
N ALA A 60 16.44 4.45 3.47
CA ALA A 60 15.31 5.33 3.80
C ALA A 60 14.90 5.24 5.29
N VAL A 61 15.04 4.06 5.90
CA VAL A 61 14.80 3.86 7.35
C VAL A 61 15.94 4.43 8.19
N MET A 62 17.19 4.28 7.74
CA MET A 62 18.38 4.72 8.50
C MET A 62 18.71 6.21 8.36
N ASP A 63 18.25 6.88 7.29
CA ASP A 63 18.47 8.32 7.05
C ASP A 63 17.57 9.20 7.94
N LYS A 64 16.55 8.60 8.58
CA LYS A 64 15.88 9.20 9.75
C LYS A 64 16.81 9.06 10.95
N GLY A 65 17.56 10.13 11.22
CA GLY A 65 18.77 10.14 12.03
C GLY A 65 18.71 9.41 13.39
N LYS A 66 19.84 8.79 13.73
CA LYS A 66 20.40 8.55 15.08
C LYS A 66 19.49 8.18 16.25
N ASP A 67 18.30 7.62 16.04
CA ASP A 67 17.63 6.86 17.09
C ASP A 67 17.20 5.47 16.60
N LYS A 68 17.92 4.48 17.15
CA LYS A 68 17.68 3.02 17.15
C LYS A 68 17.63 2.33 15.78
N VAL A 69 18.83 2.10 15.26
CA VAL A 69 19.12 1.02 14.30
C VAL A 69 19.02 -0.32 15.03
N LEU A 70 18.27 -1.30 14.50
CA LEU A 70 18.51 -2.72 14.77
C LEU A 70 18.92 -3.43 13.46
N PRO A 71 20.00 -4.22 13.47
CA PRO A 71 20.54 -4.88 12.28
C PRO A 71 19.71 -6.12 11.93
N ILE A 72 19.37 -6.30 10.66
CA ILE A 72 18.92 -7.61 10.15
C ILE A 72 20.17 -8.37 9.70
N THR A 73 20.81 -9.07 10.63
CA THR A 73 21.52 -10.31 10.32
C THR A 73 20.51 -11.43 10.45
N ASN A 74 20.40 -12.27 9.42
CA ASN A 74 19.56 -13.47 9.31
C ASN A 74 19.16 -14.07 10.67
N VAL A 75 17.89 -14.05 11.04
CA VAL A 75 17.37 -14.95 12.08
C VAL A 75 15.96 -15.37 11.72
N GLU A 76 15.76 -16.69 11.75
CA GLU A 76 14.54 -17.35 12.20
C GLU A 76 13.51 -16.42 12.87
N LEU A 77 12.25 -16.63 12.50
CA LEU A 77 11.10 -16.22 13.29
C LEU A 77 11.28 -16.79 14.70
N ARG A 78 11.66 -15.95 15.67
CA ARG A 78 11.23 -16.04 17.06
C ARG A 78 11.42 -14.72 17.77
N GLY A 79 10.29 -14.08 18.04
CA GLY A 79 10.22 -12.86 18.83
C GLY A 79 9.12 -11.97 18.26
N ASP A 80 8.01 -11.89 18.99
CA ASP A 80 6.88 -11.01 18.71
C ASP A 80 7.37 -9.55 18.68
N VAL A 81 7.84 -9.09 17.52
CA VAL A 81 8.05 -7.67 17.24
C VAL A 81 7.17 -7.34 16.06
N GLU A 82 5.94 -6.95 16.38
CA GLU A 82 5.03 -6.33 15.41
C GLU A 82 5.77 -5.12 14.81
N PRO A 83 5.90 -5.02 13.47
CA PRO A 83 6.60 -3.89 12.87
C PRO A 83 5.85 -2.60 13.24
N GLU A 84 6.51 -1.72 14.01
CA GLU A 84 5.96 -0.40 14.31
C GLU A 84 5.64 0.30 13.00
N ARG A 85 4.34 0.56 12.78
CA ARG A 85 3.85 1.25 11.58
C ARG A 85 4.53 2.62 11.50
N PRO A 86 4.84 3.11 10.28
CA PRO A 86 5.35 4.47 10.11
C PRO A 86 4.47 5.45 10.87
N GLN A 87 5.06 6.20 11.79
CA GLN A 87 4.36 7.25 12.52
C GLN A 87 3.85 8.29 11.52
N LEU A 88 2.61 8.73 11.69
CA LEU A 88 1.97 9.70 10.81
C LEU A 88 2.82 10.97 10.74
N VAL A 89 2.98 11.52 9.54
CA VAL A 89 3.77 12.75 9.28
C VAL A 89 3.07 13.99 9.87
N GLU A 90 1.77 13.88 10.12
CA GLU A 90 0.92 14.89 10.72
C GLU A 90 -0.09 14.25 11.69
N ASP A 91 -0.51 15.00 12.70
CA ASP A 91 -1.62 14.56 13.55
C ASP A 91 -2.90 14.47 12.72
N VAL A 92 -3.74 13.48 13.02
CA VAL A 92 -5.00 13.24 12.31
C VAL A 92 -6.17 13.39 13.26
N ILE A 93 -7.26 13.92 12.73
CA ILE A 93 -8.53 14.08 13.45
C ILE A 93 -9.46 12.97 12.97
N GLN A 94 -10.02 12.22 13.92
CA GLN A 94 -11.03 11.21 13.63
C GLN A 94 -12.38 11.88 13.45
N VAL A 95 -13.02 11.61 12.32
CA VAL A 95 -14.34 12.16 11.99
C VAL A 95 -15.30 11.00 11.71
N PRO A 96 -16.47 10.95 12.38
CA PRO A 96 -17.50 9.97 12.08
C PRO A 96 -18.06 10.17 10.67
N LEU A 97 -18.11 9.09 9.90
CA LEU A 97 -18.70 9.11 8.55
C LEU A 97 -20.25 9.04 8.60
N GLU A 98 -20.80 8.46 9.67
CA GLU A 98 -22.24 8.36 9.90
C GLU A 98 -22.61 8.87 11.30
N GLU A 99 -23.67 9.67 11.37
CA GLU A 99 -24.17 10.19 12.64
C GLU A 99 -24.70 9.02 13.50
N GLY A 100 -24.11 8.84 14.69
CA GLY A 100 -24.45 7.76 15.62
C GLY A 100 -23.62 6.47 15.48
N ASN A 101 -22.73 6.35 14.50
CA ASN A 101 -21.82 5.21 14.38
C ASN A 101 -20.36 5.59 14.67
N THR A 102 -19.84 5.13 15.81
CA THR A 102 -18.47 5.41 16.24
C THR A 102 -17.43 4.43 15.69
N GLU A 103 -17.85 3.37 15.00
CA GLU A 103 -16.93 2.38 14.42
C GLU A 103 -16.46 2.79 13.00
N ARG A 104 -17.30 3.55 12.28
CA ARG A 104 -17.01 4.00 10.90
C ARG A 104 -16.40 5.39 10.89
N VAL A 105 -15.13 5.47 11.28
CA VAL A 105 -14.36 6.72 11.39
C VAL A 105 -13.33 6.87 10.27
N ILE A 106 -13.24 8.07 9.71
CA ILE A 106 -12.19 8.47 8.77
C ILE A 106 -11.17 9.37 9.48
N GLN A 107 -9.94 9.39 8.98
CA GLN A 107 -8.86 10.23 9.50
C GLN A 107 -8.59 11.37 8.51
N VAL A 108 -8.69 12.60 8.98
CA VAL A 108 -8.42 13.82 8.21
C VAL A 108 -7.21 14.54 8.82
N GLY A 109 -6.28 15.02 7.99
CA GLY A 109 -5.10 15.75 8.45
C GLY A 109 -5.48 16.97 9.29
N SER A 110 -4.81 17.14 10.44
CA SER A 110 -5.06 18.24 11.37
C SER A 110 -4.67 19.62 10.82
N GLN A 111 -3.76 19.66 9.85
CA GLN A 111 -3.21 20.89 9.27
C GLN A 111 -4.08 21.48 8.16
N LEU A 112 -5.16 20.80 7.78
CA LEU A 112 -6.07 21.26 6.73
C LEU A 112 -6.84 22.51 7.21
N GLY A 113 -6.99 23.52 6.34
CA GLY A 113 -7.71 24.74 6.69
C GLY A 113 -9.17 24.43 7.07
N GLU A 114 -9.74 25.17 8.04
CA GLU A 114 -11.09 24.86 8.56
C GLU A 114 -12.18 24.79 7.48
N VAL A 115 -12.09 25.63 6.44
CA VAL A 115 -13.02 25.60 5.30
C VAL A 115 -12.84 24.32 4.49
N GLU A 116 -11.61 24.03 4.06
CA GLU A 116 -11.28 22.84 3.25
C GLU A 116 -11.60 21.54 3.99
N LYS A 117 -11.37 21.54 5.30
CA LYS A 117 -11.70 20.42 6.19
C LYS A 117 -13.20 20.20 6.27
N GLY A 118 -13.99 21.27 6.41
CA GLY A 118 -15.45 21.18 6.39
C GLY A 118 -15.98 20.64 5.06
N GLU A 119 -15.45 21.13 3.93
CA GLU A 119 -15.82 20.67 2.59
C GLU A 119 -15.46 19.19 2.38
N LEU A 120 -14.25 18.78 2.77
CA LEU A 120 -13.78 17.42 2.66
C LEU A 120 -14.61 16.45 3.51
N ILE A 121 -14.90 16.80 4.76
CA ILE A 121 -15.73 15.98 5.66
C ILE A 121 -17.12 15.79 5.05
N THR A 122 -17.75 16.88 4.61
CA THR A 122 -19.08 16.85 3.99
C THR A 122 -19.09 15.98 2.73
N PHE A 123 -18.07 16.13 1.88
CA PHE A 123 -17.91 15.31 0.68
C PHE A 123 -17.80 13.83 1.02
N LEU A 124 -16.99 13.45 2.01
CA LEU A 124 -16.80 12.06 2.41
C LEU A 124 -18.09 11.46 3.01
N GLN A 125 -18.80 12.21 3.86
CA GLN A 125 -20.08 11.78 4.45
C GLN A 125 -21.18 11.57 3.41
N ASN A 126 -21.20 12.37 2.34
CA ASN A 126 -22.13 12.25 1.23
C ASN A 126 -21.83 11.05 0.31
N ASN A 127 -20.59 10.56 0.29
CA ASN A 127 -20.14 9.42 -0.54
C ASN A 127 -19.81 8.20 0.33
N ARG A 128 -20.53 8.00 1.43
CA ARG A 128 -20.25 6.95 2.43
C ARG A 128 -20.31 5.53 1.86
N ASP A 129 -21.13 5.33 0.83
CA ASP A 129 -21.37 4.08 0.11
C ASP A 129 -20.21 3.65 -0.80
N VAL A 130 -19.26 4.56 -1.08
CA VAL A 130 -18.04 4.26 -1.84
C VAL A 130 -17.03 3.46 -1.01
N PHE A 131 -17.15 3.50 0.33
CA PHE A 131 -16.22 2.84 1.24
C PHE A 131 -16.76 1.47 1.67
N SER A 132 -15.93 0.44 1.53
CA SER A 132 -16.19 -0.89 2.08
C SER A 132 -15.43 -1.08 3.38
N TRP A 133 -16.14 -1.25 4.49
CA TRP A 133 -15.58 -1.49 5.82
C TRP A 133 -15.26 -2.96 6.07
N SER A 134 -15.90 -3.85 5.31
CA SER A 134 -15.62 -5.29 5.33
C SER A 134 -15.67 -5.87 3.90
N ALA A 135 -15.12 -7.07 3.74
CA ALA A 135 -15.20 -7.79 2.46
C ALA A 135 -16.65 -8.16 2.08
N GLU A 136 -17.56 -8.25 3.06
CA GLU A 136 -18.98 -8.57 2.84
C GLU A 136 -19.73 -7.40 2.20
N GLU A 137 -19.24 -6.18 2.38
CA GLU A 137 -19.82 -4.95 1.81
C GLU A 137 -19.41 -4.71 0.35
N VAL A 138 -18.62 -5.59 -0.26
CA VAL A 138 -18.19 -5.49 -1.67
C VAL A 138 -18.99 -6.45 -2.56
N PRO A 139 -20.19 -6.07 -3.03
CA PRO A 139 -21.03 -6.95 -3.84
C PRO A 139 -20.37 -7.22 -5.20
N GLY A 140 -20.37 -8.50 -5.62
CA GLY A 140 -19.95 -8.91 -6.96
C GLY A 140 -18.49 -9.36 -7.10
N ILE A 141 -17.66 -9.21 -6.06
CA ILE A 141 -16.33 -9.84 -6.01
C ILE A 141 -16.43 -11.14 -5.23
N ASN A 142 -16.06 -12.27 -5.84
CA ASN A 142 -16.07 -13.56 -5.15
C ASN A 142 -15.10 -13.48 -3.96
N PRO A 143 -15.52 -13.83 -2.73
CA PRO A 143 -14.66 -13.83 -1.56
C PRO A 143 -13.34 -14.58 -1.79
N ASP A 144 -13.34 -15.69 -2.54
CA ASP A 144 -12.13 -16.44 -2.88
C ASP A 144 -11.07 -15.63 -3.65
N ALA A 145 -11.46 -14.54 -4.32
CA ALA A 145 -10.54 -13.61 -4.97
C ALA A 145 -10.00 -12.53 -4.02
N MET A 146 -10.74 -12.21 -2.94
CA MET A 146 -10.34 -11.20 -1.94
C MET A 146 -9.46 -11.78 -0.82
N VAL A 147 -9.61 -13.07 -0.49
CA VAL A 147 -8.78 -13.72 0.54
C VAL A 147 -7.45 -14.23 -0.04
N HIS A 148 -6.35 -13.72 0.49
CA HIS A 148 -5.05 -14.36 0.32
C HIS A 148 -5.00 -15.65 1.17
N LYS A 149 -5.20 -16.81 0.54
CA LYS A 149 -4.89 -18.10 1.15
C LYS A 149 -3.35 -18.21 1.26
N LEU A 150 -2.83 -18.14 2.47
CA LEU A 150 -1.44 -18.50 2.73
C LEU A 150 -1.26 -19.95 2.29
N SER A 151 -0.31 -20.22 1.40
CA SER A 151 0.14 -21.58 1.07
C SER A 151 0.84 -22.17 2.29
N MET A 152 0.05 -22.60 3.27
CA MET A 152 0.53 -23.32 4.43
C MET A 152 0.56 -24.80 4.07
N ASP A 153 1.76 -25.37 4.04
CA ASP A 153 1.95 -26.81 4.00
C ASP A 153 1.43 -27.39 5.32
N PRO A 154 0.40 -28.26 5.31
CA PRO A 154 -0.16 -28.86 6.53
C PRO A 154 0.88 -29.66 7.33
N MET A 155 1.97 -30.09 6.68
CA MET A 155 3.04 -30.87 7.28
C MET A 155 4.18 -30.01 7.83
N ARG A 156 4.16 -28.69 7.60
CA ARG A 156 5.11 -27.76 8.21
C ARG A 156 4.41 -26.98 9.31
N PRO A 157 4.76 -27.22 10.59
CA PRO A 157 4.20 -26.44 11.67
C PRO A 157 4.54 -24.97 11.47
N LEU A 158 3.59 -24.10 11.77
CA LEU A 158 3.81 -22.67 11.89
C LEU A 158 4.91 -22.43 12.92
N THR A 159 6.11 -22.13 12.45
CA THR A 159 7.21 -21.71 13.32
C THR A 159 6.89 -20.29 13.79
N ARG A 160 6.45 -20.18 15.04
CA ARG A 160 6.43 -18.93 15.82
C ARG A 160 7.85 -18.52 16.18
#